data_AF-A0A1I3YHH4-F1
#
_entry.id   AF-A0A1I3YHH4-F1
#
_cell.length_a   1.000
_cell.length_b   1.000
_cell.length_c   1.000
_cell.angle_alpha   90.00
_cell.angle_beta   90.00
_cell.angle_gamma   90.00
#
_symmetry.space_group_name_H-M   'P 1'
#
loop_
_entity.id
_entity.type
_entity.pdbx_description
1 polymer ?
#
loop_
_entity_poly.entity_id
_entity_poly.type
_entity_poly.pdbx_seq_one_letter_code
_entity_poly.pdbx_strand_id
1 'polypeptide(L)' 'MIARLSDELCLLSTKDFVDYEIIDGGDTVVVKFEGADCRRVGVMMSRRVLQAMVRALTDLAAEAAPQDRLRLET' A
#
# COMPACT_ATOMS: atom_id res chain seq x y z
N MET A 1 -5.67 13.25 -1.40
CA MET A 1 -5.80 13.59 -2.84
C MET A 1 -5.78 12.30 -3.66
N ILE A 2 -6.83 12.06 -4.45
CA ILE A 2 -6.90 10.92 -5.40
C ILE A 2 -6.71 11.49 -6.81
N ALA A 3 -5.64 11.10 -7.49
CA ALA A 3 -5.40 11.45 -8.88
C ALA A 3 -5.93 10.32 -9.78
N ARG A 4 -6.84 10.65 -10.70
CA ARG A 4 -7.25 9.70 -11.75
C ARG A 4 -6.19 9.69 -12.85
N LEU A 5 -5.60 8.52 -13.10
CA LEU A 5 -4.71 8.28 -14.23
C LEU A 5 -5.48 7.75 -15.45
N SER A 6 -6.52 6.95 -15.21
CA SER A 6 -7.47 6.48 -16.22
C SER A 6 -8.82 6.16 -15.56
N ASP A 7 -9.81 5.75 -16.35
CA ASP A 7 -11.11 5.31 -15.83
C ASP A 7 -11.00 4.07 -14.91
N GLU A 8 -9.91 3.30 -15.05
CA GLU A 8 -9.65 2.07 -14.28
C GLU A 8 -8.54 2.23 -13.23
N LEU A 9 -7.74 3.29 -13.30
CA LEU A 9 -6.60 3.50 -12.42
C LEU A 9 -6.69 4.83 -11.66
N CYS A 10 -6.77 4.72 -10.34
CA CYS A 10 -6.71 5.83 -9.41
C CYS A 10 -5.47 5.71 -8.53
N LEU A 11 -4.68 6.79 -8.44
CA LEU A 11 -3.60 6.90 -7.45
C LEU A 11 -4.11 7.61 -6.21
N LEU A 12 -3.95 6.98 -5.06
CA LEU A 12 -4.17 7.61 -3.76
C LEU A 12 -2.81 8.01 -3.17
N SER A 13 -2.60 9.31 -2.96
CA SER A 13 -1.46 9.77 -2.18
C SER A 13 -1.72 9.51 -0.69
N THR A 14 -0.99 8.55 -0.12
CA THR A 14 -1.03 8.18 1.29
C THR A 14 0.08 8.89 2.05
N LYS A 15 -0.25 9.40 3.23
CA LYS A 15 0.68 10.01 4.18
C LYS A 15 1.23 8.96 5.12
N ASP A 16 0.33 8.27 5.83
CA ASP A 16 0.70 7.29 6.86
C ASP A 16 -0.06 5.97 6.70
N PHE A 17 0.62 4.88 7.00
CA PHE A 17 -0.02 3.60 7.29
C PHE A 17 -0.65 3.68 8.69
N VAL A 18 -1.91 3.27 8.81
CA VAL A 18 -2.63 3.34 10.09
C VAL A 18 -2.66 1.98 10.75
N ASP A 19 -3.27 0.99 10.10
CA ASP A 19 -3.43 -0.37 10.63
C ASP A 19 -3.87 -1.35 9.54
N TYR A 20 -3.91 -2.65 9.85
CA TYR A 20 -4.52 -3.68 9.02
C TYR A 20 -5.38 -4.64 9.84
N GLU A 21 -6.45 -5.15 9.23
CA GLU A 21 -7.33 -6.14 9.82
C GLU A 21 -7.46 -7.35 8.91
N ILE A 22 -7.47 -8.55 9.50
CA ILE A 22 -7.69 -9.81 8.79
C ILE A 22 -9.11 -10.27 9.09
N ILE A 23 -9.90 -10.48 8.03
CA ILE A 23 -11.29 -10.90 8.13
C ILE A 23 -11.54 -12.16 7.30
N ASP A 24 -12.76 -12.67 7.30
CA ASP A 24 -13.19 -13.84 6.51
C ASP A 24 -12.30 -15.08 6.73
N GLY A 25 -11.96 -15.37 7.99
CA GLY A 25 -11.18 -16.55 8.35
C GLY A 25 -9.71 -16.51 7.91
N GLY A 26 -9.21 -15.36 7.44
CA GLY A 26 -7.81 -15.21 7.03
C GLY A 26 -7.58 -14.87 5.56
N ASP A 27 -8.65 -14.90 4.75
CA ASP A 27 -8.52 -14.77 3.29
C ASP A 27 -8.58 -13.33 2.80
N THR A 28 -9.21 -12.44 3.57
CA THR A 28 -9.36 -11.02 3.23
C THR A 28 -8.56 -10.17 4.21
N VAL A 29 -7.85 -9.18 3.67
CA VAL A 29 -7.13 -8.16 4.46
C VAL A 29 -7.68 -6.79 4.11
N VAL A 30 -7.97 -6.00 5.14
CA VAL A 30 -8.32 -4.60 5.02
C VAL A 30 -7.12 -3.79 5.49
N VAL A 31 -6.51 -3.02 4.59
CA VAL A 31 -5.38 -2.15 4.90
C VAL A 31 -5.89 -0.71 5.00
N LYS A 32 -5.61 -0.05 6.12
CA LYS A 32 -6.08 1.31 6.41
C LYS A 32 -4.93 2.30 6.27
N PHE A 33 -5.16 3.34 5.48
CA PHE A 33 -4.21 4.43 5.25
C PHE A 33 -4.83 5.77 5.61
N GLU A 34 -4.01 6.71 6.05
CA GLU A 34 -4.34 8.12 6.06
C GLU A 34 -3.86 8.75 4.75
N GLY A 35 -4.79 9.32 3.97
CA GLY A 35 -4.47 10.09 2.78
C GLY A 35 -3.81 11.42 3.12
N ALA A 36 -3.11 12.02 2.14
CA ALA A 36 -2.51 13.35 2.30
C ALA A 36 -3.54 14.48 2.56
N ASP A 37 -4.83 14.20 2.37
CA ASP A 37 -5.96 15.08 2.74
C ASP A 37 -6.52 14.78 4.14
N CYS A 38 -5.78 14.04 4.97
CA CYS A 38 -6.13 13.61 6.32
C CYS A 38 -7.40 12.73 6.38
N ARG A 39 -7.83 12.15 5.25
CA ARG A 39 -8.96 11.22 5.19
C ARG A 39 -8.45 9.79 5.31
N ARG A 40 -9.18 8.96 6.07
CA ARG A 40 -8.88 7.53 6.15
C ARG A 40 -9.50 6.79 4.97
N VAL A 41 -8.70 5.95 4.32
CA VAL A 41 -9.12 5.08 3.23
C VAL A 41 -8.79 3.64 3.60
N GLY A 42 -9.78 2.76 3.46
CA GLY A 42 -9.60 1.32 3.59
C GLY A 42 -9.52 0.67 2.22
N VAL A 43 -8.49 -0.14 1.99
CA VAL A 43 -8.36 -0.98 0.80
C VAL A 43 -8.56 -2.43 1.22
N MET A 44 -9.59 -3.08 0.67
CA MET A 44 -9.86 -4.49 0.89
C MET A 44 -9.30 -5.31 -0.26
N MET A 45 -8.54 -6.35 0.06
CA MET A 45 -7.93 -7.23 -0.93
C MET A 45 -7.80 -8.65 -0.36
N SER A 46 -7.66 -9.64 -1.24
CA SER A 46 -7.31 -10.98 -0.78
C SER A 46 -5.89 -11.00 -0.19
N ARG A 47 -5.67 -11.84 0.81
CA ARG A 47 -4.36 -12.05 1.42
C ARG A 47 -3.30 -12.47 0.40
N ARG A 48 -3.69 -13.20 -0.64
CA ARG A 48 -2.79 -13.61 -1.73
C ARG A 48 -2.27 -12.41 -2.52
N VAL A 49 -3.14 -11.44 -2.81
CA VAL A 49 -2.75 -10.20 -3.51
C VAL A 49 -1.79 -9.39 -2.65
N LEU A 50 -2.07 -9.25 -1.35
CA LEU A 50 -1.17 -8.56 -0.43
C LEU A 50 0.21 -9.24 -0.38
N GLN A 51 0.26 -10.57 -0.28
CA GLN A 51 1.51 -11.32 -0.27
C GLN A 51 2.31 -11.14 -1.58
N ALA A 52 1.64 -11.13 -2.73
CA ALA A 52 2.28 -10.88 -4.01
C ALA A 52 2.85 -9.45 -4.09
N MET A 53 2.10 -8.46 -3.60
CA MET A 53 2.58 -7.07 -3.53
C MET A 53 3.82 -6.94 -2.63
N VAL A 54 3.81 -7.51 -1.43
CA VAL A 54 4.96 -7.46 -0.51
C VAL A 54 6.19 -8.10 -1.13
N ARG A 55 6.03 -9.24 -1.82
CA ARG A 55 7.14 -9.90 -2.53
C ARG A 55 7.69 -9.01 -3.63
N ALA A 56 6.83 -8.49 -4.50
CA ALA A 56 7.25 -7.59 -5.58
C ALA A 56 7.99 -6.36 -5.05
N LEU A 57 7.52 -5.76 -3.95
CA LEU A 57 8.20 -4.62 -3.31
C LEU A 57 9.53 -5.00 -2.68
N THR A 58 9.65 -6.20 -2.11
CA THR A 58 10.91 -6.69 -1.53
C THR A 58 11.95 -6.95 -2.62
N ASP A 59 11.53 -7.54 -3.74
CA ASP A 59 12.39 -7.79 -4.90
C ASP A 59 12.84 -6.45 -5.52
N LEU A 60 11.91 -5.50 -5.67
CA LEU A 60 12.23 -4.13 -6.12
C LEU A 60 13.22 -3.43 -5.17
N ALA A 61 13.06 -3.58 -3.85
CA ALA A 61 13.98 -3.01 -2.88
C ALA A 61 15.37 -3.68 -2.91
N ALA A 62 15.44 -4.96 -3.27
CA ALA A 62 16.68 -5.70 -3.45
C ALA A 62 17.42 -5.28 -4.74
N GLU A 63 16.68 -4.95 -5.80
CA GLU A 63 17.21 -4.48 -7.08
C GLU A 63 17.47 -2.96 -7.13
N ALA A 64 16.92 -2.20 -6.18
CA ALA A 64 17.11 -0.75 -6.09
C ALA A 64 18.59 -0.39 -5.89
N ALA A 65 19.09 0.53 -6.72
CA ALA A 65 20.41 1.11 -6.56
C ALA A 65 20.52 1.79 -5.17
N PRO A 66 21.72 1.89 -4.58
CA PRO A 66 21.89 2.46 -3.23
C PRO A 66 21.27 3.85 -3.04
N GLN A 67 21.20 4.64 -4.12
CA GLN A 67 20.59 5.97 -4.14
C GLN A 67 19.05 5.99 -4.13
N ASP A 68 18.40 4.89 -4.52
CA ASP A 68 16.94 4.76 -4.64
C ASP A 68 16.31 4.06 -3.41
N ARG A 69 17.15 3.62 -2.46
CA ARG A 69 16.68 3.16 -1.15
C ARG A 69 16.09 4.35 -0.40
N LEU A 70 14.77 4.40 -0.31
CA LEU A 70 14.04 5.31 0.56
C LEU A 70 14.68 5.31 1.95
N ARG A 71 15.34 6.44 2.30
CA ARG A 71 15.80 6.69 3.66
C ARG A 71 14.57 6.86 4.55
N LEU A 72 14.18 5.79 5.22
CA LEU A 72 13.38 5.85 6.43
C LEU A 72 14.32 6.34 7.55
N GLU A 73 14.66 7.63 7.55
CA GLU A 73 15.30 8.26 8.71
C GLU A 73 14.20 8.69 9.69
N THR A 74 14.16 7.91 10.80
CA THR A 74 13.60 8.16 12.14
C THR A 74 12.11 8.43 12.32
#